data_AF-A0A1Z9QU02-F1
#
_entry.id   AF-A0A1Z9QU02-F1
#
_cell.length_a   1.000
_cell.length_b   1.000
_cell.length_c   1.000
_cell.angle_alpha   90.00
_cell.angle_beta   90.00
_cell.angle_gamma   90.00
#
_symmetry.space_group_name_H-M   'P 1'
#
loop_
_entity.id
_entity.type
_entity.pdbx_description
1 polymer ?
#
loop_
_entity_poly.entity_id
_entity_poly.type
_entity_poly.pdbx_seq_one_letter_code
_entity_poly.pdbx_strand_id
1 'polypeptide(L)'
;MKRNRQNPDQYRQGATILEFAVVAPILFLCFFAAFEFCRVAMIKHTADNAVYEGCRKAIIPGGTSREATNETRRIMNTLGVTDFKITVSPQTIRPTTRQVTVRIEVPLSSNSFVPNQFVTGNEIVRELTLYREGVQ
;
A
#
# COMPACT_ATOMS: atom_id res chain seq x y z
N MET A 1 43.08 -11.93 -54.43
CA MET A 1 42.11 -11.01 -53.78
C MET A 1 41.00 -11.82 -53.12
N LYS A 2 41.04 -12.06 -51.80
CA LYS A 2 39.95 -12.72 -51.05
C LYS A 2 38.93 -11.66 -50.63
N ARG A 3 37.72 -11.72 -51.21
CA ARG A 3 36.62 -10.79 -50.92
C ARG A 3 35.95 -11.24 -49.62
N ASN A 4 36.12 -10.46 -48.56
CA ASN A 4 35.57 -10.73 -47.23
C ASN A 4 34.04 -10.59 -47.31
N ARG A 5 33.31 -11.70 -47.43
CA ARG A 5 31.85 -11.74 -47.34
C ARG A 5 31.49 -11.57 -45.86
N GLN A 6 31.22 -10.34 -45.44
CA GLN A 6 30.56 -10.10 -44.15
C GLN A 6 29.16 -10.71 -44.21
N ASN A 7 28.85 -11.59 -43.26
CA ASN A 7 27.62 -12.35 -43.25
C ASN A 7 26.46 -11.41 -42.87
N PRO A 8 25.48 -11.14 -43.75
CA PRO A 8 24.41 -10.17 -43.48
C PRO A 8 23.58 -10.53 -42.24
N ASP A 9 23.51 -11.81 -41.88
CA ASP A 9 22.81 -12.28 -40.68
C ASP A 9 23.45 -11.81 -39.36
N GLN A 10 24.78 -11.64 -39.31
CA GLN A 10 25.45 -11.11 -38.11
C GLN A 10 25.13 -9.62 -37.89
N TYR A 11 24.93 -8.85 -38.97
CA TYR A 11 24.59 -7.44 -38.88
C TYR A 11 23.15 -7.23 -38.38
N ARG A 12 22.23 -8.12 -38.75
CA ARG A 12 20.83 -8.09 -38.28
C ARG A 12 20.69 -8.50 -36.81
N GLN A 13 21.49 -9.47 -36.36
CA GLN A 13 21.50 -9.89 -34.95
C GLN A 13 21.97 -8.77 -34.01
N GLY A 14 22.98 -7.99 -34.41
CA GLY A 14 23.45 -6.84 -33.62
C GLY A 14 22.41 -5.73 -33.47
N ALA A 15 21.68 -5.43 -34.54
CA ALA A 15 20.59 -4.44 -34.52
C ALA A 15 19.46 -4.86 -33.58
N THR A 16 19.03 -6.13 -33.63
CA THR A 16 17.96 -6.65 -32.76
C THR A 16 18.35 -6.64 -31.27
N ILE A 17 19.60 -6.92 -30.94
CA ILE A 17 20.10 -6.82 -29.55
C ILE A 17 20.02 -5.36 -29.07
N LEU A 18 20.34 -4.40 -29.93
CA LEU A 18 20.30 -2.97 -29.62
C LEU A 18 18.86 -2.46 -29.43
N GLU A 19 17.94 -2.87 -30.29
CA GLU A 19 16.51 -2.57 -30.15
C GLU A 19 15.97 -3.11 -28.83
N PHE A 20 16.28 -4.36 -28.49
CA PHE A 20 15.89 -4.94 -27.21
C PHE A 20 16.51 -4.22 -26.01
N ALA A 21 17.78 -3.85 -26.08
CA ALA A 21 18.48 -3.14 -25.00
C ALA A 21 17.87 -1.76 -24.70
N VAL A 22 17.26 -1.11 -25.70
CA VAL A 22 16.57 0.17 -25.52
C VAL A 22 15.11 -0.01 -25.07
N VAL A 23 14.39 -0.98 -25.64
CA VAL A 23 12.96 -1.19 -25.35
C VAL A 23 12.74 -1.86 -23.99
N ALA A 24 13.56 -2.85 -23.63
CA ALA A 24 13.38 -3.64 -22.41
C ALA A 24 13.39 -2.77 -21.14
N PRO A 25 14.32 -1.80 -20.93
CA PRO A 25 14.29 -0.92 -19.76
C PRO A 25 13.00 -0.10 -19.63
N ILE A 26 12.48 0.43 -20.75
CA ILE A 26 11.24 1.22 -20.76
C ILE A 26 10.05 0.33 -20.41
N LEU A 27 10.02 -0.88 -20.96
CA LEU A 27 8.98 -1.87 -20.67
C LEU A 27 9.00 -2.28 -19.18
N PHE A 28 10.18 -2.54 -18.60
CA PHE A 28 10.29 -2.83 -17.17
C PHE A 28 9.91 -1.64 -16.29
N LEU A 29 10.26 -0.41 -16.68
CA LEU A 29 9.81 0.80 -15.99
C LEU A 29 8.28 0.85 -15.91
N CYS A 30 7.59 0.61 -17.03
CA CYS A 30 6.13 0.56 -17.07
C CYS A 30 5.56 -0.56 -16.18
N PHE A 31 6.19 -1.74 -16.17
CA PHE A 31 5.76 -2.84 -15.30
C PHE A 31 5.92 -2.51 -13.81
N PHE A 32 7.07 -1.95 -13.41
CA PHE A 32 7.28 -1.54 -12.01
C PHE A 32 6.33 -0.43 -11.60
N ALA A 33 6.09 0.56 -12.47
CA ALA A 33 5.11 1.61 -12.20
C ALA A 33 3.70 1.03 -12.01
N ALA A 34 3.25 0.17 -12.92
CA ALA A 34 1.94 -0.48 -12.81
C ALA A 34 1.82 -1.33 -11.54
N PHE A 35 2.86 -2.11 -11.21
CA PHE A 35 2.90 -2.92 -10.01
C PHE A 35 2.84 -2.07 -8.73
N GLU A 36 3.54 -0.94 -8.70
CA GLU A 36 3.50 0.00 -7.58
C GLU A 36 2.11 0.62 -7.41
N PHE A 37 1.46 1.04 -8.50
CA PHE A 37 0.08 1.53 -8.42
C PHE A 37 -0.88 0.49 -7.87
N CYS A 38 -0.75 -0.78 -8.30
CA CYS A 38 -1.52 -1.89 -7.74
C CYS A 38 -1.25 -2.06 -6.23
N ARG A 39 0.02 -2.02 -5.81
CA ARG A 39 0.42 -2.12 -4.40
C ARG A 39 -0.18 -1.00 -3.55
N VAL A 40 -0.07 0.25 -4.00
CA VAL A 40 -0.64 1.43 -3.33
C VAL A 40 -2.17 1.35 -3.24
N ALA A 41 -2.84 0.91 -4.31
CA ALA A 41 -4.29 0.72 -4.31
C ALA A 41 -4.72 -0.36 -3.30
N MET A 42 -4.02 -1.50 -3.25
CA MET A 42 -4.27 -2.53 -2.25
C MET A 42 -4.12 -2.00 -0.82
N ILE A 43 -3.03 -1.28 -0.52
CA ILE A 43 -2.80 -0.70 0.81
C ILE A 43 -3.95 0.24 1.19
N LYS A 44 -4.40 1.10 0.27
CA LYS A 44 -5.54 2.01 0.51
C LYS A 44 -6.82 1.25 0.84
N HIS A 45 -7.22 0.29 0.01
CA HIS A 45 -8.45 -0.47 0.21
C HIS A 45 -8.43 -1.31 1.49
N THR A 46 -7.29 -1.92 1.80
CA THR A 46 -7.14 -2.67 3.04
C THR A 46 -7.13 -1.76 4.26
N ALA A 47 -6.52 -0.57 4.18
CA ALA A 47 -6.59 0.42 5.26
C ALA A 47 -8.02 0.91 5.48
N ASP A 48 -8.77 1.18 4.41
CA ASP A 48 -10.20 1.54 4.47
C ASP A 48 -11.03 0.45 5.16
N ASN A 49 -10.80 -0.81 4.81
CA ASN A 49 -11.46 -1.94 5.46
C ASN A 49 -11.02 -2.11 6.93
N ALA A 50 -9.74 -1.89 7.23
CA ALA A 50 -9.17 -2.04 8.57
C ALA A 50 -9.72 -0.98 9.53
N VAL A 51 -9.80 0.30 9.12
CA VAL A 51 -10.42 1.35 9.95
C VAL A 51 -11.89 1.06 10.19
N TYR A 52 -12.60 0.51 9.20
CA TYR A 52 -14.00 0.13 9.32
C TYR A 52 -14.23 -0.96 10.36
N GLU A 53 -13.56 -2.11 10.21
CA GLU A 53 -13.71 -3.23 11.16
C GLU A 53 -13.18 -2.87 12.55
N GLY A 54 -12.10 -2.09 12.62
CA GLY A 54 -11.58 -1.53 13.87
C GLY A 54 -12.60 -0.66 14.60
N CYS A 55 -13.21 0.31 13.89
CA CYS A 55 -14.26 1.16 14.45
C CYS A 55 -15.47 0.33 14.88
N ARG A 56 -15.93 -0.60 14.03
CA ARG A 56 -17.08 -1.47 14.32
C ARG A 56 -16.87 -2.27 15.59
N LYS A 57 -15.65 -2.77 15.83
CA LYS A 57 -15.32 -3.48 17.06
C LYS A 57 -15.26 -2.58 18.29
N ALA A 58 -14.99 -1.29 18.10
CA ALA A 58 -14.90 -0.30 19.16
C ALA A 58 -16.28 0.22 19.63
N ILE A 59 -17.25 0.32 18.71
CA ILE A 59 -18.56 0.93 18.99
C ILE A 59 -19.55 -0.01 19.69
N ILE A 60 -19.31 -1.32 19.71
CA ILE A 60 -20.20 -2.26 20.39
C ILE A 60 -20.13 -2.12 21.93
N PRO A 61 -21.19 -2.49 22.66
CA PRO A 61 -21.15 -2.63 24.12
C PRO A 61 -19.96 -3.49 24.57
N GLY A 62 -19.16 -2.98 25.50
CA GLY A 62 -17.93 -3.65 25.97
C GLY A 62 -16.70 -3.51 25.06
N GLY A 63 -16.84 -2.97 23.85
CA GLY A 63 -15.72 -2.75 22.92
C GLY A 63 -14.66 -1.79 23.44
N THR A 64 -13.39 -2.12 23.23
CA THR A 64 -12.24 -1.35 23.70
C THR A 64 -11.35 -0.83 22.57
N SER A 65 -10.59 0.23 22.85
CA SER A 65 -9.58 0.77 21.91
C SER A 65 -8.48 -0.24 21.59
N ARG A 66 -8.14 -1.12 22.54
CA ARG A 66 -7.17 -2.20 22.34
C ARG A 66 -7.67 -3.23 21.35
N GLU A 67 -8.93 -3.66 21.46
CA GLU A 67 -9.54 -4.58 20.51
C GLU A 67 -9.64 -3.96 19.11
N ALA A 68 -10.06 -2.70 19.02
CA ALA A 68 -10.07 -1.95 17.77
C ALA A 68 -8.69 -1.90 17.12
N THR A 69 -7.65 -1.60 17.90
CA THR A 69 -6.26 -1.56 17.42
C THR A 69 -5.77 -2.94 16.97
N ASN A 70 -6.08 -4.00 17.73
CA ASN A 70 -5.69 -5.36 17.40
C ASN A 70 -6.35 -5.83 16.10
N GLU A 71 -7.64 -5.56 15.93
CA GLU A 71 -8.38 -5.95 14.72
C GLU A 71 -7.89 -5.18 13.49
N THR A 72 -7.68 -3.87 13.65
CA THR A 72 -7.10 -3.02 12.60
C THR A 72 -5.72 -3.56 12.17
N ARG A 73 -4.86 -3.89 13.15
CA ARG A 73 -3.53 -4.46 12.91
C ARG A 73 -3.60 -5.83 12.23
N ARG A 74 -4.54 -6.68 12.64
CA ARG A 74 -4.76 -8.01 12.05
C ARG A 74 -5.05 -7.90 10.56
N ILE A 75 -5.92 -6.97 10.15
CA ILE A 75 -6.26 -6.74 8.75
C ILE A 75 -5.06 -6.15 7.99
N MET A 76 -4.39 -5.14 8.53
CA MET A 76 -3.21 -4.54 7.87
C MET A 76 -2.06 -5.53 7.65
N ASN A 77 -1.86 -6.46 8.60
CA ASN A 77 -0.84 -7.50 8.49
C ASN A 77 -1.10 -8.50 7.34
N THR A 78 -2.31 -8.59 6.78
CA THR A 78 -2.60 -9.47 5.63
C THR A 78 -1.85 -9.05 4.36
N LEU A 79 -1.52 -7.77 4.24
CA LEU A 79 -0.76 -7.22 3.10
C LEU A 79 0.76 -7.17 3.34
N GLY A 80 1.24 -7.61 4.50
CA GLY A 80 2.66 -7.55 4.87
C GLY A 80 3.21 -6.13 4.90
N VAL A 81 2.39 -5.15 5.31
CA VAL A 81 2.80 -3.74 5.44
C VAL A 81 3.61 -3.57 6.73
N THR A 82 4.71 -2.82 6.68
CA THR A 82 5.56 -2.49 7.83
C THR A 82 5.40 -1.02 8.25
N ASP A 83 5.79 -0.71 9.48
CA ASP A 83 5.89 0.67 10.01
C ASP A 83 4.62 1.53 9.95
N PHE A 84 3.43 0.92 9.93
CA PHE A 84 2.17 1.66 9.99
C PHE A 84 1.77 2.00 11.43
N LYS A 85 1.16 3.17 11.60
CA LYS A 85 0.66 3.68 12.87
C LYS A 85 -0.85 3.59 12.92
N ILE A 86 -1.39 3.10 14.03
CA ILE A 86 -2.82 3.07 14.31
C ILE A 86 -3.09 4.00 15.49
N THR A 87 -4.09 4.88 15.35
CA THR A 87 -4.57 5.75 16.42
C THR A 87 -6.07 5.55 16.59
N VAL A 88 -6.51 5.31 17.82
CA VAL A 88 -7.93 5.23 18.18
C VAL A 88 -8.28 6.39 19.10
N SER A 89 -9.30 7.15 18.73
CA SER A 89 -9.78 8.31 19.48
C SER A 89 -11.28 8.14 19.81
N PRO A 90 -11.70 8.27 21.07
CA PRO A 90 -10.88 8.47 22.26
C PRO A 90 -10.11 7.20 22.68
N GLN A 91 -8.96 7.36 23.34
CA GLN A 91 -8.13 6.23 23.80
C GLN A 91 -8.85 5.34 24.82
N THR A 92 -9.71 5.91 25.66
CA THR A 92 -10.54 5.16 26.61
C THR A 92 -11.99 5.25 26.16
N ILE A 93 -12.55 4.11 25.76
CA ILE A 93 -13.95 4.00 25.34
C ILE A 93 -14.78 3.71 26.59
N ARG A 94 -15.72 4.61 26.89
CA ARG A 94 -16.65 4.50 28.01
C ARG A 94 -18.07 4.28 27.47
N PRO A 95 -19.01 3.84 28.31
CA PRO A 95 -20.43 3.76 27.91
C PRO A 95 -20.99 5.10 27.39
N THR A 96 -20.47 6.23 27.88
CA THR A 96 -20.85 7.59 27.45
C THR A 96 -20.15 8.07 26.18
N THR A 97 -19.20 7.31 25.64
CA THR A 97 -18.49 7.67 24.41
C THR A 97 -19.45 7.61 23.23
N ARG A 98 -19.72 8.77 22.61
CA ARG A 98 -20.68 8.88 21.51
C ARG A 98 -20.15 8.43 20.16
N GLN A 99 -18.87 8.66 19.91
CA GLN A 99 -18.23 8.35 18.64
C GLN A 99 -16.82 7.81 18.89
N VAL A 100 -16.39 6.93 17.99
CA VAL A 100 -15.03 6.40 17.97
C VAL A 100 -14.46 6.58 16.58
N THR A 101 -13.24 7.09 16.53
CA THR A 101 -12.47 7.34 15.33
C THR A 101 -11.25 6.42 15.32
N VAL A 102 -11.05 5.69 14.23
CA VAL A 102 -9.83 4.91 13.99
C VAL A 102 -9.11 5.51 12.79
N ARG A 103 -7.84 5.83 12.98
CA ARG A 103 -6.95 6.41 11.97
C ARG A 103 -5.73 5.52 11.77
N ILE A 104 -5.35 5.31 10.53
CA ILE A 104 -4.16 4.58 10.10
C ILE A 104 -3.30 5.50 9.25
N GLU A 105 -2.00 5.47 9.50
CA GLU A 105 -0.97 6.16 8.73
C GLU A 105 0.02 5.11 8.25
N VAL A 106 0.16 4.96 6.92
CA VAL A 106 1.08 4.00 6.30
C VAL A 106 2.13 4.75 5.50
N PRO A 107 3.41 4.74 5.93
CA PRO A 107 4.47 5.38 5.17
C PRO A 107 4.78 4.58 3.91
N LEU A 108 4.76 5.24 2.75
CA LEU A 108 5.06 4.59 1.48
C LEU A 108 6.56 4.30 1.32
N SER A 109 7.44 5.06 1.98
CA SER A 109 8.89 4.85 1.92
C SER A 109 9.36 3.50 2.48
N SER A 110 8.60 2.88 3.38
CA SER A 110 8.92 1.54 3.92
C SER A 110 8.16 0.43 3.19
N ASN A 111 7.22 0.78 2.31
CA ASN A 111 6.26 -0.17 1.71
C ASN A 111 6.22 -0.14 0.17
N SER A 112 7.07 0.67 -0.46
CA SER A 112 7.27 0.80 -1.90
C SER A 112 8.25 -0.24 -2.43
N PHE A 113 8.01 -0.74 -3.64
CA PHE A 113 8.94 -1.63 -4.35
C PHE A 113 9.85 -0.89 -5.33
N VAL A 114 9.52 0.35 -5.69
CA VAL A 114 10.36 1.24 -6.49
C VAL A 114 11.29 2.06 -5.59
N PRO A 115 12.45 2.54 -6.10
CA PRO A 115 13.39 3.33 -5.33
C PRO A 115 12.69 4.51 -4.63
N ASN A 116 12.98 4.66 -3.34
CA ASN A 116 12.32 5.64 -2.46
C ASN A 116 12.35 7.08 -2.97
N GLN A 117 13.27 7.44 -3.88
CA GLN A 117 13.34 8.77 -4.50
C GLN A 117 12.02 9.20 -5.17
N PHE A 118 11.18 8.26 -5.60
CA PHE A 118 9.88 8.55 -6.23
C PHE A 118 8.69 8.62 -5.26
N VAL A 119 8.85 8.17 -4.01
CA VAL A 119 7.73 8.02 -3.04
C VAL A 119 8.05 8.56 -1.65
N THR A 120 9.23 9.18 -1.47
CA THR A 120 9.72 9.74 -0.20
C THR A 120 8.77 10.80 0.34
N GLY A 121 8.43 10.71 1.63
CA GLY A 121 7.60 11.69 2.33
C GLY A 121 6.09 11.53 2.12
N ASN A 122 5.66 10.54 1.33
CA ASN A 122 4.25 10.26 1.13
C ASN A 122 3.75 9.18 2.10
N GLU A 123 2.62 9.46 2.73
CA GLU A 123 1.92 8.53 3.61
C GLU A 123 0.49 8.33 3.12
N ILE A 124 -0.01 7.10 3.20
CA ILE A 124 -1.43 6.82 3.05
C ILE A 124 -2.06 7.00 4.42
N VAL A 125 -2.90 8.02 4.53
CA VAL A 125 -3.74 8.25 5.71
C VAL A 125 -5.17 7.83 5.41
N ARG A 126 -5.72 6.98 6.27
CA ARG A 126 -7.15 6.59 6.29
C ARG A 126 -7.73 6.76 7.67
N GLU A 127 -8.94 7.25 7.73
CA GLU A 127 -9.64 7.50 8.98
C GLU A 127 -11.13 7.27 8.78
N LEU A 128 -11.77 6.67 9.79
CA LEU A 128 -13.21 6.52 9.86
C LEU A 128 -13.67 6.86 11.27
N THR A 129 -14.82 7.52 11.36
CA THR A 129 -15.53 7.77 12.63
C THR A 129 -16.90 7.11 12.58
N LEU A 130 -17.22 6.29 13.58
CA LEU A 130 -18.55 5.69 13.75
C LEU A 130 -19.18 6.12 15.07
N TYR A 131 -20.51 6.18 15.08
CA TYR A 131 -21.30 6.46 16.28
C TYR A 131 -21.60 5.17 17.05
N ARG A 132 -21.65 5.27 18.39
CA ARG A 132 -21.92 4.15 19.28
C ARG A 132 -23.41 3.78 19.22
N GLU A 133 -23.70 2.48 19.07
CA GLU A 133 -25.05 1.95 19.19
C GLU A 133 -25.43 1.92 20.69
N GLY A 134 -26.39 2.75 21.11
CA GLY A 134 -26.94 2.71 22.48
C GLY A 134 -26.72 3.94 23.36
N VAL A 135 -26.38 5.11 22.81
CA VAL A 135 -26.41 6.36 23.58
C VAL A 135 -27.81 6.98 23.46
N GLN A 136 -28.72 6.56 24.34
CA GLN A 136 -29.86 7.34 24.83
C GLN A 136 -29.78 7.40 26.35
#